data_AF-A0AA88H8Y4-F1
#
_entry.id   AF-A0AA88H8Y4-F1
#
_cell.length_a   1.000
_cell.length_b   1.000
_cell.length_c   1.000
_cell.angle_alpha   90.00
_cell.angle_beta   90.00
_cell.angle_gamma   90.00
#
_symmetry.space_group_name_H-M   'P 1'
#
loop_
_entity.id
_entity.type
_entity.pdbx_description
1 polymer ?
#
loop_
_entity_poly.entity_id
_entity_poly.type
_entity_poly.pdbx_seq_one_letter_code
_entity_poly.pdbx_strand_id
1 'polypeptide(L)'
;MEEIFQGLKGLTILVDDLLIYGAPQEEHNRRLADVLKRARQKGVKFNRSNSSPTLELEVDASKHGLGAQISANGKIFAYASRLLSKSKQNYSQLEKELFAIVYGCRHYHHYLYGRKVQVITDH
;
A
#
# COMPACT_ATOMS: atom_id res chain seq x y z
N MET A 1 -0.85 7.17 -16.80
CA MET A 1 -0.39 8.16 -15.81
C MET A 1 1.11 8.42 -15.92
N GLU A 2 1.93 7.40 -16.25
CA GLU A 2 3.39 7.53 -16.43
C GLU A 2 3.82 8.60 -17.43
N GLU A 3 3.20 8.65 -18.61
CA GLU A 3 3.53 9.67 -19.63
C GLU A 3 3.26 11.12 -19.17
N ILE A 4 2.29 11.31 -18.27
CA ILE A 4 1.88 12.64 -17.78
C ILE A 4 2.98 13.24 -16.89
N PHE A 5 3.58 12.41 -16.04
CA PHE A 5 4.56 12.82 -15.03
C PHE A 5 6.00 12.42 -15.36
N GLN A 6 6.24 11.97 -16.60
CA GLN A 6 7.58 11.64 -17.07
C GLN A 6 8.55 12.82 -16.88
N GLY A 7 9.76 12.49 -16.42
CA GLY A 7 10.85 13.46 -16.17
C GLY A 7 10.81 14.14 -14.81
N LEU A 8 9.75 13.97 -14.02
CA LEU A 8 9.73 14.43 -12.62
C LEU A 8 10.48 13.44 -11.73
N LYS A 9 11.28 13.95 -10.79
CA LYS A 9 12.04 13.14 -9.82
C LYS A 9 11.27 12.96 -8.53
N GLY A 10 11.44 11.79 -7.90
CA GLY A 10 10.83 11.48 -6.60
C GLY A 10 9.35 11.13 -6.69
N LEU A 11 8.97 10.41 -7.75
CA LEU A 11 7.62 9.90 -7.96
C LEU A 11 7.69 8.39 -8.22
N THR A 12 6.74 7.67 -7.63
CA THR A 12 6.41 6.29 -8.00
C THR A 12 4.94 6.25 -8.37
N ILE A 13 4.62 5.69 -9.55
CA ILE A 13 3.25 5.52 -10.02
C ILE A 13 2.82 4.09 -9.70
N LEU A 14 1.73 3.95 -8.97
CA LEU A 14 1.15 2.67 -8.54
C LEU A 14 -0.28 2.58 -9.06
N VAL A 15 -0.41 2.20 -10.33
CA VAL A 15 -1.72 2.12 -11.03
C VAL A 15 -2.46 3.46 -10.97
N ASP A 16 -3.39 3.63 -10.04
CA ASP A 16 -4.21 4.83 -9.86
C ASP A 16 -3.62 5.81 -8.83
N ASP A 17 -2.65 5.36 -8.04
CA ASP A 17 -2.03 6.14 -6.98
C ASP A 17 -0.68 6.72 -7.42
N LEU A 18 -0.36 7.89 -6.87
CA LEU A 18 0.92 8.57 -7.08
C LEU A 18 1.61 8.77 -5.73
N LEU A 19 2.74 8.10 -5.52
CA LEU A 19 3.59 8.32 -4.36
C LEU A 19 4.63 9.38 -4.69
N ILE A 20 4.62 10.49 -3.96
CA ILE A 20 5.58 11.58 -4.09
C ILE A 20 6.47 11.55 -2.85
N TYR A 21 7.79 11.54 -3.04
CA TYR A 21 8.76 11.43 -1.95
C TYR A 21 9.98 12.32 -2.19
N GLY A 22 10.67 12.71 -1.12
CA GLY A 22 11.86 13.57 -1.16
C GLY A 22 12.38 13.86 0.25
N ALA A 23 13.67 14.11 0.38
CA ALA A 23 14.31 14.45 1.65
C ALA A 23 15.46 15.43 1.37
N PRO A 24 15.51 16.61 2.01
CA PRO A 24 14.69 17.08 3.15
C PRO A 24 13.27 17.53 2.76
N GLN A 25 12.48 17.99 3.74
CA GLN A 25 11.07 18.39 3.58
C GLN A 25 10.88 19.43 2.46
N GLU A 26 11.81 20.37 2.31
CA GLU A 26 11.82 21.39 1.27
C GLU A 26 11.88 20.77 -0.13
N GLU A 27 12.66 19.70 -0.29
CA GLU A 27 12.73 18.97 -1.56
C GLU A 27 11.40 18.26 -1.85
N HIS A 28 10.81 17.61 -0.85
CA HIS A 28 9.49 16.97 -1.01
C HIS A 28 8.44 18.00 -1.43
N ASN A 29 8.38 19.15 -0.75
CA ASN A 29 7.42 20.22 -1.05
C ASN A 29 7.60 20.77 -2.48
N ARG A 30 8.85 20.93 -2.93
CA ARG A 30 9.14 21.33 -4.32
C ARG A 30 8.63 20.29 -5.32
N ARG A 31 8.93 19.01 -5.10
CA ARG A 31 8.47 17.92 -5.98
C ARG A 31 6.94 17.84 -6.03
N LEU A 32 6.27 17.97 -4.88
CA LEU A 32 4.81 18.05 -4.81
C LEU A 32 4.25 19.22 -5.63
N ALA A 33 4.86 20.40 -5.52
CA ALA A 33 4.44 21.58 -6.30
C ALA A 33 4.57 21.34 -7.81
N ASP A 34 5.67 20.73 -8.26
CA ASP A 34 5.89 20.39 -9.67
C ASP A 34 4.84 19.40 -10.20
N VAL A 35 4.50 18.38 -9.41
CA VAL A 35 3.45 17.42 -9.73
C VAL A 35 2.09 18.10 -9.86
N LEU A 36 1.70 18.92 -8.88
CA LEU A 36 0.42 19.62 -8.89
C LEU A 36 0.32 20.59 -10.07
N LYS A 37 1.43 21.27 -10.42
CA LYS A 37 1.50 22.14 -11.60
C LYS A 37 1.29 21.35 -12.89
N ARG A 38 1.97 20.21 -13.06
CA ARG A 38 1.83 19.34 -14.23
C ARG A 38 0.42 18.76 -14.34
N ALA A 39 -0.16 18.31 -13.22
CA ALA A 39 -1.51 17.77 -13.18
C ALA A 39 -2.54 18.80 -13.67
N ARG A 40 -2.44 20.06 -13.21
CA ARG A 40 -3.31 21.15 -13.69
C ARG A 40 -3.18 21.38 -15.20
N GLN A 41 -1.96 21.39 -15.74
CA GLN A 41 -1.71 21.58 -17.18
C GLN A 41 -2.31 20.46 -18.04
N LYS A 42 -2.35 19.24 -17.51
CA LYS A 42 -2.85 18.05 -18.21
C LYS A 42 -4.29 17.68 -17.83
N GLY A 43 -4.99 18.53 -17.07
CA GLY A 43 -6.38 18.33 -16.69
C GLY A 43 -6.62 17.20 -15.67
N VAL A 44 -5.57 16.73 -14.98
CA VAL A 44 -5.69 15.68 -13.96
C VAL A 44 -6.23 16.30 -12.66
N LYS A 45 -7.29 15.69 -12.12
CA LYS A 45 -7.87 16.07 -10.83
C LYS A 45 -7.53 15.03 -9.78
N PHE A 46 -7.06 15.49 -8.62
CA PHE A 46 -6.84 14.63 -7.46
C PHE A 46 -8.01 14.74 -6.49
N ASN A 47 -8.38 13.61 -5.87
CA ASN A 47 -9.38 13.62 -4.82
C ASN A 47 -8.74 14.01 -3.48
N ARG A 48 -9.13 15.16 -2.93
CA ARG A 48 -8.61 15.67 -1.65
C ARG A 48 -8.97 14.78 -0.46
N SER A 49 -10.13 14.11 -0.48
CA SER A 49 -10.53 13.20 0.61
C SER A 49 -9.69 11.92 0.65
N ASN A 50 -9.00 11.60 -0.45
CA ASN A 50 -8.12 10.43 -0.58
C ASN A 50 -6.63 10.82 -0.51
N SER A 51 -6.30 12.02 -0.04
CA SER A 51 -4.92 12.43 0.18
C SER A 51 -4.39 11.76 1.45
N SER A 52 -3.56 10.73 1.30
CA SER A 52 -2.91 10.00 2.39
C SER A 52 -3.88 9.33 3.39
N PRO A 53 -4.83 8.48 2.93
CA PRO A 53 -5.71 7.78 3.85
C PRO A 53 -4.90 6.79 4.69
N THR A 54 -5.41 6.47 5.88
CA THR A 54 -4.90 5.34 6.66
C THR A 54 -5.15 4.07 5.88
N LEU A 55 -4.10 3.28 5.66
CA LEU A 55 -4.24 1.97 5.03
C LEU A 55 -4.59 0.94 6.10
N GLU A 56 -5.53 0.07 5.79
CA GLU A 56 -5.92 -1.07 6.59
C GLU A 56 -5.41 -2.32 5.88
N LEU A 57 -4.65 -3.13 6.59
CA LEU A 57 -4.19 -4.45 6.16
C LEU A 57 -4.90 -5.48 7.02
N GLU A 58 -5.91 -6.14 6.47
CA GLU A 58 -6.59 -7.23 7.16
C GLU A 58 -6.02 -8.56 6.69
N VAL A 59 -5.67 -9.41 7.65
CA VAL A 59 -5.06 -10.72 7.40
C VAL A 59 -5.79 -11.78 8.19
N ASP A 60 -5.77 -12.99 7.64
CA ASP A 60 -6.34 -14.17 8.27
C ASP A 60 -5.47 -15.38 7.94
N ALA A 61 -5.34 -16.30 8.89
CA ALA A 61 -4.61 -17.54 8.71
C ALA A 61 -5.49 -18.77 9.01
N SER A 62 -5.70 -19.57 7.97
CA SER A 62 -6.34 -20.87 8.11
C SER A 62 -5.31 -21.99 8.34
N LYS A 63 -5.82 -23.21 8.58
CA LYS A 63 -5.00 -24.42 8.63
C LYS A 63 -4.11 -24.61 7.39
N HIS A 64 -4.58 -24.20 6.21
CA HIS A 64 -3.96 -24.56 4.92
C HIS A 64 -3.38 -23.37 4.16
N GLY A 65 -3.74 -22.14 4.50
CA GLY A 65 -3.39 -20.97 3.71
C GLY A 65 -3.58 -19.67 4.47
N LEU A 66 -3.02 -18.61 3.89
CA LEU A 66 -3.07 -17.23 4.37
C LEU A 66 -3.92 -16.40 3.44
N GLY A 67 -4.65 -15.45 4.00
CA GLY A 67 -5.34 -14.37 3.31
C GLY A 67 -4.80 -13.02 3.73
N ALA A 68 -4.80 -12.06 2.81
CA ALA A 68 -4.54 -10.66 3.10
C ALA A 68 -5.35 -9.76 2.15
N GLN A 69 -5.99 -8.74 2.69
CA GLN A 69 -6.62 -7.68 1.93
C GLN A 69 -6.11 -6.31 2.35
N ILE A 70 -6.12 -5.36 1.41
CA ILE A 70 -5.76 -3.98 1.69
C ILE A 70 -6.92 -3.06 1.33
N SER A 71 -7.31 -2.20 2.28
CA SER A 71 -8.38 -1.21 2.14
C SER A 71 -7.95 0.16 2.64
N ALA A 72 -8.72 1.18 2.25
CA ALA A 72 -8.73 2.44 2.96
C ALA A 72 -10.13 3.04 2.93
N ASN A 73 -10.57 3.63 4.04
CA ASN A 73 -11.89 4.24 4.19
C ASN A 73 -13.03 3.28 3.78
N GLY A 74 -12.91 2.00 4.15
CA GLY A 74 -13.90 0.97 3.82
C GLY A 74 -13.94 0.54 2.34
N LYS A 75 -13.03 1.04 1.50
CA LYS A 75 -12.89 0.60 0.09
C LYS A 75 -11.69 -0.32 -0.05
N ILE A 76 -11.94 -1.54 -0.54
CA ILE A 76 -10.91 -2.54 -0.79
C ILE A 76 -10.23 -2.26 -2.14
N PHE A 77 -8.91 -2.36 -2.17
CA PHE A 77 -8.10 -2.19 -3.38
C PHE A 77 -7.70 -3.53 -3.99
N ALA A 78 -7.29 -4.49 -3.16
CA ALA A 78 -6.75 -5.76 -3.60
C ALA A 78 -6.89 -6.86 -2.55
N TYR A 79 -6.90 -8.11 -3.03
CA TYR A 79 -6.86 -9.33 -2.24
C TYR A 79 -5.65 -10.17 -2.63
N ALA A 80 -5.09 -10.87 -1.66
CA ALA A 80 -3.95 -11.75 -1.83
C ALA A 80 -4.14 -13.00 -0.99
N SER A 81 -3.75 -14.15 -1.52
CA SER A 81 -3.78 -15.42 -0.79
C SER A 81 -2.58 -16.30 -1.14
N ARG A 82 -2.21 -17.18 -0.21
CA ARG A 82 -1.10 -18.11 -0.40
C ARG A 82 -1.30 -19.39 0.40
N LEU A 83 -1.08 -20.55 -0.24
CA LEU A 83 -1.05 -21.84 0.45
C LEU A 83 0.20 -21.97 1.34
N LEU A 84 -0.01 -22.54 2.53
CA LEU A 84 1.06 -22.90 3.45
C LEU A 84 1.77 -24.17 3.00
N SER A 85 3.10 -24.19 3.12
CA SER A 85 3.86 -25.43 2.97
C SER A 85 3.51 -26.41 4.08
N LYS A 86 3.72 -27.72 3.85
CA LYS A 86 3.45 -28.77 4.85
C LYS A 86 4.07 -28.45 6.22
N SER A 87 5.30 -27.91 6.24
CA SER A 87 5.98 -27.49 7.47
C SER A 87 5.26 -26.36 8.21
N LYS A 88 4.73 -25.36 7.49
CA LYS A 88 4.08 -24.18 8.07
C LYS A 88 2.62 -24.44 8.46
N GLN A 89 2.00 -25.48 7.90
CA GLN A 89 0.69 -25.95 8.37
C GLN A 89 0.74 -26.47 9.81
N ASN A 90 1.93 -26.88 10.28
CA ASN A 90 2.15 -27.35 11.65
C ASN A 90 2.45 -26.22 12.66
N TYR A 91 2.56 -24.97 12.21
CA TYR A 91 2.66 -23.82 13.12
C TYR A 91 1.40 -23.70 13.98
N SER A 92 1.56 -23.20 15.19
CA SER A 92 0.44 -22.80 16.05
C SER A 92 -0.40 -21.71 15.37
N GLN A 93 -1.63 -21.51 15.83
CA GLN A 93 -2.51 -20.49 15.24
C GLN A 93 -1.88 -19.09 15.34
N LEU A 94 -1.31 -18.74 16.50
CA LEU A 94 -0.64 -17.46 16.70
C LEU A 94 0.56 -17.25 15.75
N GLU A 95 1.36 -18.29 15.52
CA GLU A 95 2.47 -18.22 14.57
C GLU A 95 1.99 -18.05 13.12
N LYS A 96 0.85 -18.66 12.77
CA LYS A 96 0.22 -18.49 11.47
C LYS A 96 -0.34 -17.09 11.27
N GLU A 97 -0.99 -16.52 12.29
CA GLU A 97 -1.45 -15.12 12.25
C GLU A 97 -0.28 -14.15 12.04
N LEU A 98 0.79 -14.30 12.83
CA LEU A 98 2.00 -13.49 12.63
C LEU A 98 2.57 -13.67 11.22
N PHE A 99 2.54 -14.89 10.70
CA PHE A 99 3.00 -15.16 9.34
C PHE A 99 2.08 -14.56 8.27
N ALA A 100 0.77 -14.46 8.51
CA ALA A 100 -0.19 -13.76 7.66
C ALA A 100 0.11 -12.26 7.62
N ILE A 101 0.41 -11.63 8.77
CA ILE A 101 0.84 -10.22 8.85
C ILE A 101 2.10 -10.00 8.01
N VAL A 102 3.12 -10.84 8.20
CA VAL A 102 4.37 -10.74 7.44
C VAL A 102 4.12 -10.94 5.94
N TYR A 103 3.26 -11.89 5.57
CA TYR A 103 2.88 -12.12 4.18
C TYR A 103 2.19 -10.90 3.57
N GLY A 104 1.17 -10.34 4.22
CA GLY A 104 0.45 -9.15 3.77
C GLY A 104 1.37 -7.94 3.60
N CYS A 105 2.20 -7.66 4.61
CA CYS A 105 3.18 -6.57 4.57
C CYS A 105 4.17 -6.69 3.41
N ARG A 106 4.63 -7.91 3.11
CA ARG A 106 5.56 -8.17 2.00
C ARG A 106 4.86 -8.09 0.64
N HIS A 107 3.66 -8.63 0.53
CA HIS A 107 2.91 -8.66 -0.72
C HIS A 107 2.52 -7.24 -1.15
N TYR A 108 2.02 -6.43 -0.21
CA TYR A 108 1.61 -5.05 -0.43
C TYR A 108 2.70 -4.03 -0.09
N HIS A 109 3.98 -4.42 -0.09
CA HIS A 109 5.08 -3.53 0.27
C HIS A 109 5.04 -2.19 -0.50
N HIS A 110 4.70 -2.23 -1.79
CA HIS A 110 4.57 -1.05 -2.63
C HIS A 110 3.49 -0.06 -2.15
N TYR A 111 2.40 -0.53 -1.53
CA TYR A 111 1.38 0.32 -0.93
C TYR A 111 1.73 0.76 0.49
N LEU A 112 2.31 -0.13 1.29
CA LEU A 112 2.47 0.04 2.74
C LEU A 112 3.75 0.78 3.15
N TYR A 113 4.79 0.72 2.30
CA TYR A 113 6.11 1.24 2.67
C TYR A 113 6.09 2.74 3.01
N GLY A 114 6.64 3.08 4.18
CA GLY A 114 6.72 4.47 4.65
C GLY A 114 5.38 5.10 5.05
N ARG A 115 4.28 4.34 5.08
CA ARG A 115 2.95 4.82 5.49
C ARG A 115 2.57 4.27 6.86
N LYS A 116 1.68 4.99 7.57
CA LYS A 116 0.97 4.43 8.72
C LYS A 116 -0.06 3.43 8.21
N VAL A 117 -0.02 2.23 8.81
CA VAL A 117 -0.87 1.11 8.45
C VAL A 117 -1.51 0.57 9.73
N GLN A 118 -2.81 0.34 9.68
CA GLN A 118 -3.52 -0.42 10.71
C GLN A 118 -3.59 -1.88 10.26
N VAL A 119 -3.08 -2.79 11.09
CA VAL A 119 -3.18 -4.22 10.85
C VAL A 119 -4.39 -4.76 11.61
N ILE A 120 -5.23 -5.53 10.92
CA ILE A 120 -6.45 -6.16 11.46
C ILE A 120 -6.27 -7.67 11.32
N THR A 121 -6.48 -8.40 12.41
CA THR A 121 -6.44 -9.87 12.50
C THR A 121 -7.45 -10.29 13.57
N ASP A 122 -7.84 -11.55 13.59
CA ASP A 122 -8.82 -12.12 14.52
C ASP A 122 -8.23 -12.46 15.91
N HIS A 123 -6.91 -12.29 16.09
CA HIS A 123 -6.16 -12.50 17.35
C HIS A 123 -5.59 -11.19 17.92
#